data_AF-A0AAV3NZT7-F1
#
_entry.id   AF-A0AAV3NZT7-F1
#
_cell.length_a   1.000
_cell.length_b   1.000
_cell.length_c   1.000
_cell.angle_alpha   90.00
_cell.angle_beta   90.00
_cell.angle_gamma   90.00
#
_symmetry.space_group_name_H-M   'P 1'
#
loop_
_entity.id
_entity.type
_entity.pdbx_description
1 polymer ?
#
loop_
_entity_poly.entity_id
_entity_poly.type
_entity_poly.pdbx_seq_one_letter_code
_entity_poly.pdbx_strand_id
1 'polypeptide(L)'
;MGSLPFQETMKIPIDEPQLLTLFKTQQRYLNHFFKNLDLTQALSFTQSLLDCKGCIFFTGVGKSGFVAQKISQTLVSLGIKAGFLSPTDALHGDIGILGGDDLLVLFSKSGNTEELVKLVPCARAKGAFLICVTSVEGNCLVGLCDLNVHLPLERELCPFDLAPVTSTAIQMVFGDTVAIALMSARNLSKHAYAANHPAGRIGKTLIFKVKDVMKKGDELPACKEGDLIMDQLVELTSKGCGCLLVIDDTRHLLGTFTDGDLRRTLKASGEGIFKLTVGEMCNRNPRTINPDAMAVEAMQRMESPPSPVQFLPVIDYDGVLIGIVTLHGLVSVGL
;
A
#
# COMPACT_ATOMS: atom_id res chain seq x y z
N MET A 1 -54.34 -33.48 -9.52
CA MET A 1 -53.50 -32.71 -8.57
C MET A 1 -52.84 -31.59 -9.36
N GLY A 2 -53.38 -30.38 -9.28
CA GLY A 2 -52.83 -29.21 -9.98
C GLY A 2 -51.62 -28.68 -9.21
N SER A 3 -50.48 -28.57 -9.89
CA SER A 3 -49.29 -27.90 -9.41
C SER A 3 -49.56 -26.40 -9.26
N LEU A 4 -49.47 -25.88 -8.04
CA LEU A 4 -49.50 -24.44 -7.77
C LEU A 4 -48.27 -23.79 -8.44
N PRO A 5 -48.44 -22.71 -9.23
CA PRO A 5 -47.31 -22.01 -9.81
C PRO A 5 -46.54 -21.28 -8.70
N PHE A 6 -45.22 -21.45 -8.70
CA PHE A 6 -44.30 -20.65 -7.89
C PHE A 6 -44.55 -19.16 -8.21
N GLN A 7 -45.09 -18.41 -7.24
CA GLN A 7 -45.18 -16.96 -7.37
C GLN A 7 -43.75 -16.41 -7.43
N GLU A 8 -43.37 -15.83 -8.57
CA GLU A 8 -42.19 -14.98 -8.65
C GLU A 8 -42.36 -13.84 -7.64
N THR A 9 -41.53 -13.84 -6.60
CA THR A 9 -41.49 -12.73 -5.64
C THR A 9 -41.10 -11.47 -6.39
N MET A 10 -42.06 -10.54 -6.57
CA MET A 10 -41.80 -9.22 -7.14
C MET A 10 -40.67 -8.56 -6.34
N LYS A 11 -39.56 -8.26 -7.03
CA LYS A 11 -38.47 -7.49 -6.45
C LYS A 11 -38.93 -6.04 -6.29
N ILE A 12 -38.91 -5.53 -5.06
CA ILE A 12 -39.14 -4.11 -4.80
C ILE A 12 -37.90 -3.33 -5.27
N PRO A 13 -38.04 -2.26 -6.07
CA PRO A 13 -36.90 -1.45 -6.48
C PRO A 13 -36.26 -0.77 -5.26
N ILE A 14 -34.92 -0.71 -5.25
CA ILE A 14 -34.17 0.01 -4.21
C ILE A 14 -34.21 1.49 -4.57
N ASP A 15 -34.69 2.33 -3.64
CA ASP A 15 -34.67 3.80 -3.79
C ASP A 15 -33.58 4.47 -2.95
N GLU A 16 -33.18 5.68 -3.35
CA GLU A 16 -32.13 6.45 -2.69
C GLU A 16 -32.47 6.79 -1.22
N PRO A 17 -33.68 7.28 -0.88
CA PRO A 17 -34.04 7.56 0.51
C PRO A 17 -33.96 6.35 1.45
N GLN A 18 -34.41 5.18 0.99
CA GLN A 18 -34.36 3.93 1.74
C GLN A 18 -32.90 3.51 1.97
N LEU A 19 -32.07 3.58 0.92
CA LEU A 19 -30.65 3.23 1.02
C LEU A 19 -29.91 4.18 1.98
N LEU A 20 -30.15 5.49 1.89
CA LEU A 20 -29.60 6.48 2.82
C LEU A 20 -30.00 6.21 4.27
N THR A 21 -31.25 5.77 4.49
CA THR A 21 -31.75 5.40 5.82
C THR A 21 -30.98 4.20 6.40
N LEU A 22 -30.67 3.19 5.57
CA LEU A 22 -29.85 2.05 5.98
C LEU A 22 -28.42 2.48 6.37
N PHE A 23 -27.77 3.34 5.58
CA PHE A 23 -26.44 3.86 5.91
C PHE A 23 -26.42 4.69 7.20
N LYS A 24 -27.41 5.57 7.42
CA LYS A 24 -27.55 6.33 8.67
C LYS A 24 -27.79 5.41 9.88
N THR A 25 -28.57 4.35 9.70
CA THR A 25 -28.81 3.35 10.74
C THR A 25 -27.53 2.60 11.08
N GLN A 26 -26.76 2.18 10.08
CA GLN A 26 -25.46 1.55 10.28
C GLN A 26 -24.49 2.46 11.03
N GLN A 27 -24.42 3.73 10.64
CA GLN A 27 -23.60 4.72 11.33
C GLN A 27 -24.00 4.86 12.80
N ARG A 28 -25.30 4.89 13.11
CA ARG A 28 -25.81 4.93 14.49
C ARG A 28 -25.35 3.72 15.30
N TYR A 29 -25.42 2.51 14.74
CA TYR A 29 -24.94 1.30 15.42
C TYR A 29 -23.43 1.30 15.63
N LEU A 30 -22.64 1.79 14.66
CA LEU A 30 -21.20 1.96 14.86
C LEU A 30 -20.88 3.00 15.93
N ASN A 31 -21.65 4.09 16.00
CA ASN A 31 -21.50 5.08 17.07
C ASN A 31 -21.82 4.49 18.45
N HIS A 32 -22.76 3.55 18.55
CA HIS A 32 -22.99 2.81 19.79
C HIS A 32 -21.74 2.04 20.22
N PHE A 33 -21.10 1.32 19.29
CA PHE A 33 -19.84 0.64 19.57
C PHE A 33 -18.78 1.61 20.12
N PHE A 34 -18.51 2.72 19.43
CA PHE A 34 -17.47 3.66 19.86
C PHE A 34 -17.76 4.31 21.22
N LYS A 35 -19.03 4.56 21.55
CA LYS A 35 -19.41 5.16 22.84
C LYS A 35 -19.24 4.22 24.03
N ASN A 36 -19.35 2.92 23.80
CA ASN A 36 -19.41 1.92 24.87
C ASN A 36 -18.17 1.00 24.90
N LEU A 37 -17.21 1.18 23.98
CA LEU A 37 -16.00 0.38 23.94
C LEU A 37 -15.19 0.56 25.23
N ASP A 38 -14.90 -0.55 25.91
CA ASP A 38 -13.97 -0.55 27.04
C ASP A 38 -12.52 -0.41 26.54
N LEU A 39 -11.98 0.80 26.69
CA LEU A 39 -10.62 1.11 26.28
C LEU A 39 -9.55 0.37 27.10
N THR A 40 -9.87 -0.10 28.31
CA THR A 40 -8.93 -0.87 29.14
C THR A 40 -8.71 -2.26 28.55
N GLN A 41 -9.80 -2.90 28.08
CA GLN A 41 -9.73 -4.17 27.36
C GLN A 41 -9.02 -3.99 26.01
N ALA A 42 -9.36 -2.95 25.26
CA ALA A 42 -8.71 -2.63 23.99
C ALA A 42 -7.19 -2.38 24.16
N LEU A 43 -6.79 -1.68 25.22
CA LEU A 43 -5.39 -1.45 25.56
C LEU A 43 -4.68 -2.77 25.92
N SER A 44 -5.29 -3.58 26.79
CA SER A 44 -4.72 -4.88 27.20
C SER A 44 -4.54 -5.82 26.02
N PHE A 45 -5.50 -5.84 25.10
CA PHE A 45 -5.42 -6.58 23.83
C PHE A 45 -4.26 -6.09 22.96
N THR A 46 -4.18 -4.78 22.74
CA THR A 46 -3.14 -4.16 21.91
C THR A 46 -1.75 -4.42 22.50
N GLN A 47 -1.61 -4.30 23.82
CA GLN A 47 -0.34 -4.55 24.51
C GLN A 47 0.07 -6.02 24.42
N SER A 48 -0.88 -6.95 24.58
CA SER A 48 -0.62 -8.39 24.42
C SER A 48 -0.08 -8.70 23.02
N LEU A 49 -0.70 -8.14 21.98
CA LEU A 49 -0.23 -8.28 20.59
C LEU A 49 1.15 -7.65 20.38
N LEU A 50 1.43 -6.50 21.01
CA LEU A 50 2.71 -5.81 20.91
C LEU A 50 3.85 -6.64 21.53
N ASP A 51 3.59 -7.22 22.70
CA ASP A 51 4.55 -7.97 23.52
C ASP A 51 4.70 -9.44 23.09
N CYS A 52 3.88 -9.92 22.16
CA CYS A 52 3.97 -11.27 21.62
C CYS A 52 5.37 -11.55 21.05
N LYS A 53 6.00 -12.61 21.57
CA LYS A 53 7.35 -13.05 21.16
C LYS A 53 7.31 -14.05 20.00
N GLY A 54 6.26 -14.86 19.93
CA GLY A 54 6.01 -15.83 18.89
C GLY A 54 5.23 -15.26 17.70
N CYS A 55 4.22 -16.00 17.29
CA CYS A 55 3.28 -15.66 16.22
C CYS A 55 1.89 -15.37 16.80
N ILE A 56 1.17 -14.45 16.18
CA ILE A 56 -0.22 -14.15 16.52
C ILE A 56 -1.14 -14.87 15.54
N PHE A 57 -1.81 -15.91 16.01
CA PHE A 57 -2.81 -16.62 15.23
C PHE A 57 -4.20 -16.04 15.48
N PHE A 58 -4.90 -15.73 14.39
CA PHE A 58 -6.29 -15.31 14.42
C PHE A 58 -7.17 -16.46 13.93
N THR A 59 -8.30 -16.67 14.60
CA THR A 59 -9.25 -17.72 14.23
C THR A 59 -10.69 -17.22 14.37
N GLY A 60 -11.60 -17.86 13.65
CA GLY A 60 -13.02 -17.54 13.63
C GLY A 60 -13.75 -18.37 12.60
N VAL A 61 -15.07 -18.48 12.74
CA VAL A 61 -15.92 -19.20 11.79
C VAL A 61 -16.73 -18.22 10.94
N GLY A 62 -16.94 -18.56 9.68
CA GLY A 62 -17.78 -17.79 8.76
C GLY A 62 -17.31 -16.34 8.59
N LYS A 63 -18.22 -15.38 8.76
CA LYS A 63 -17.92 -13.96 8.53
C LYS A 63 -16.91 -13.38 9.52
N SER A 64 -16.93 -13.81 10.78
CA SER A 64 -15.88 -13.44 11.74
C SER A 64 -14.52 -14.06 11.39
N GLY A 65 -14.51 -15.26 10.78
CA GLY A 65 -13.30 -15.87 10.23
C GLY A 65 -12.65 -15.03 9.13
N PHE A 66 -13.43 -14.48 8.19
CA PHE A 66 -12.90 -13.58 7.16
C PHE A 66 -12.30 -12.30 7.74
N VAL A 67 -12.93 -11.73 8.79
CA VAL A 67 -12.38 -10.56 9.48
C VAL A 67 -11.07 -10.91 10.18
N ALA A 68 -11.03 -12.02 10.92
CA ALA A 68 -9.82 -12.55 11.55
C ALA A 68 -8.68 -12.75 10.54
N GLN A 69 -8.96 -13.33 9.38
CA GLN A 69 -7.99 -13.52 8.30
C GLN A 69 -7.51 -12.18 7.74
N LYS A 70 -8.40 -11.22 7.49
CA LYS A 70 -8.01 -9.89 7.01
C LYS A 70 -7.08 -9.20 8.00
N ILE A 71 -7.43 -9.22 9.29
CA ILE A 71 -6.61 -8.61 10.35
C ILE A 71 -5.23 -9.28 10.40
N SER A 72 -5.14 -10.62 10.33
CA SER A 72 -3.85 -11.31 10.30
C SER A 72 -2.99 -10.85 9.12
N GLN A 73 -3.57 -10.73 7.92
CA GLN A 73 -2.84 -10.23 6.74
C GLN A 73 -2.43 -8.76 6.87
N THR A 74 -3.23 -7.94 7.56
CA THR A 74 -2.88 -6.55 7.85
C THR A 74 -1.68 -6.49 8.81
N LEU A 75 -1.61 -7.34 9.82
CA LEU A 75 -0.44 -7.39 10.70
C LEU A 75 0.82 -7.89 9.96
N VAL A 76 0.68 -8.87 9.06
CA VAL A 76 1.78 -9.33 8.20
C VAL A 76 2.35 -8.21 7.34
N SER A 77 1.50 -7.37 6.72
CA SER A 77 1.98 -6.24 5.91
C SER A 77 2.73 -5.19 6.72
N LEU A 78 2.44 -5.11 8.03
CA LEU A 78 3.12 -4.26 9.01
C LEU A 78 4.38 -4.91 9.60
N GLY A 79 4.79 -6.09 9.12
CA GLY A 79 5.99 -6.80 9.59
C GLY A 79 5.80 -7.54 10.91
N ILE A 80 4.56 -7.76 11.34
CA ILE A 80 4.23 -8.52 12.54
C ILE A 80 3.95 -9.98 12.14
N LYS A 81 4.56 -10.94 12.83
CA LYS A 81 4.33 -12.37 12.61
C LYS A 81 2.90 -12.73 13.02
N ALA A 82 2.02 -12.89 12.04
CA ALA A 82 0.64 -13.25 12.25
C ALA A 82 0.13 -14.22 11.17
N GLY A 83 -0.89 -14.99 11.51
CA GLY A 83 -1.50 -15.96 10.60
C GLY A 83 -2.98 -16.18 10.90
N PHE A 84 -3.70 -16.74 9.95
CA PHE A 84 -5.04 -17.25 10.18
C PHE A 84 -4.96 -18.76 10.41
N LEU A 85 -5.57 -19.24 11.49
CA LEU A 85 -5.69 -20.66 11.80
C LEU A 85 -7.17 -21.04 11.75
N SER A 86 -7.54 -21.83 10.74
CA SER A 86 -8.90 -22.38 10.61
C SER A 86 -9.21 -23.26 11.83
N PRO A 87 -10.32 -23.03 12.55
CA PRO A 87 -10.60 -23.79 13.77
C PRO A 87 -10.90 -25.26 13.47
N THR A 88 -11.46 -25.56 12.30
CA THR A 88 -11.71 -26.93 11.85
C THR A 88 -10.39 -27.64 11.52
N ASP A 89 -9.51 -27.00 10.74
CA ASP A 89 -8.25 -27.63 10.30
C ASP A 89 -7.26 -27.75 11.47
N ALA A 90 -7.29 -26.80 12.42
CA ALA A 90 -6.52 -26.88 13.64
C ALA A 90 -6.75 -28.21 14.39
N LEU A 91 -8.02 -28.58 14.57
CA LEU A 91 -8.41 -29.83 15.23
C LEU A 91 -8.05 -31.09 14.42
N HIS A 92 -7.64 -30.95 13.17
CA HIS A 92 -7.23 -32.05 12.29
C HIS A 92 -5.72 -32.06 11.97
N GLY A 93 -4.90 -31.28 12.71
CA GLY A 93 -3.44 -31.36 12.66
C GLY A 93 -2.74 -30.01 12.65
N ASP A 94 -3.37 -28.97 12.11
CA ASP A 94 -2.74 -27.66 11.92
C ASP A 94 -2.44 -26.96 13.25
N ILE A 95 -3.08 -27.37 14.35
CA ILE A 95 -2.78 -26.88 15.70
C ILE A 95 -1.32 -27.15 16.11
N GLY A 96 -0.61 -28.03 15.38
CA GLY A 96 0.83 -28.24 15.55
C GLY A 96 1.68 -26.99 15.35
N ILE A 97 1.18 -25.96 14.67
CA ILE A 97 1.87 -24.68 14.47
C ILE A 97 1.90 -23.81 15.73
N LEU A 98 0.99 -24.04 16.69
CA LEU A 98 0.92 -23.27 17.94
C LEU A 98 1.94 -23.75 18.97
N GLY A 99 2.59 -22.80 19.63
CA GLY A 99 3.50 -22.98 20.75
C GLY A 99 3.26 -22.01 21.93
N GLY A 100 4.11 -22.12 22.95
CA GLY A 100 3.94 -21.38 24.22
C GLY A 100 4.25 -19.89 24.17
N ASP A 101 4.96 -19.41 23.14
CA ASP A 101 5.23 -17.99 22.93
C ASP A 101 4.20 -17.31 22.01
N ASP A 102 3.20 -18.06 21.54
CA ASP A 102 2.20 -17.61 20.58
C ASP A 102 0.93 -17.09 21.26
N LEU A 103 0.20 -16.24 20.53
CA LEU A 103 -1.17 -15.84 20.87
C LEU A 103 -2.17 -16.52 19.95
N LEU A 104 -3.31 -16.94 20.49
CA LEU A 104 -4.47 -17.32 19.70
C LEU A 104 -5.65 -16.38 19.99
N VAL A 105 -6.05 -15.61 18.98
CA VAL A 105 -7.15 -14.64 19.05
C VAL A 105 -8.40 -15.22 18.37
N LEU A 106 -9.44 -15.49 19.16
CA LEU A 106 -10.69 -16.08 18.72
C LEU A 106 -11.75 -15.00 18.48
N PHE A 107 -12.15 -14.79 17.23
CA PHE A 107 -13.24 -13.88 16.86
C PHE A 107 -14.57 -14.64 16.80
N SER A 108 -15.51 -14.28 17.68
CA SER A 108 -16.86 -14.85 17.70
C SER A 108 -17.88 -13.84 18.18
N LYS A 109 -18.88 -13.48 17.36
CA LYS A 109 -19.97 -12.60 17.80
C LYS A 109 -20.64 -13.13 19.07
N SER A 110 -21.05 -14.40 19.06
CA SER A 110 -21.82 -15.02 20.15
C SER A 110 -20.95 -15.49 21.32
N GLY A 111 -19.66 -15.74 21.09
CA GLY A 111 -18.78 -16.39 22.05
C GLY A 111 -19.15 -17.84 22.40
N ASN A 112 -20.07 -18.44 21.62
CA ASN A 112 -20.57 -19.80 21.82
C ASN A 112 -20.40 -20.68 20.55
N THR A 113 -19.61 -20.23 19.59
CA THR A 113 -19.32 -21.00 18.36
C THR A 113 -18.65 -22.32 18.73
N GLU A 114 -19.27 -23.45 18.35
CA GLU A 114 -18.88 -24.78 18.82
C GLU A 114 -17.44 -25.14 18.44
N GLU A 115 -17.02 -24.83 17.22
CA GLU A 115 -15.67 -25.09 16.73
C GLU A 115 -14.61 -24.34 17.56
N LEU A 116 -14.92 -23.11 17.98
CA LEU A 116 -14.01 -22.29 18.78
C LEU A 116 -13.96 -22.78 20.24
N VAL A 117 -15.11 -23.12 20.81
CA VAL A 117 -15.18 -23.67 22.18
C VAL A 117 -14.41 -24.99 22.27
N LYS A 118 -14.52 -25.85 21.24
CA LYS A 118 -13.76 -27.11 21.15
C LYS A 118 -12.27 -26.91 20.94
N LEU A 119 -11.86 -25.83 20.26
CA LEU A 119 -10.46 -25.53 20.00
C LEU A 119 -9.69 -25.10 21.26
N VAL A 120 -10.34 -24.35 22.16
CA VAL A 120 -9.67 -23.70 23.31
C VAL A 120 -8.87 -24.68 24.18
N PRO A 121 -9.40 -25.84 24.64
CA PRO A 121 -8.63 -26.78 25.45
C PRO A 121 -7.37 -27.30 24.76
N CYS A 122 -7.47 -27.58 23.45
CA CYS A 122 -6.34 -28.06 22.66
C CYS A 122 -5.29 -26.97 22.46
N ALA A 123 -5.70 -25.72 22.23
CA ALA A 123 -4.79 -24.59 22.10
C ALA A 123 -4.10 -24.26 23.44
N ARG A 124 -4.84 -24.33 24.56
CA ARG A 124 -4.29 -24.18 25.91
C ARG A 124 -3.24 -25.24 26.22
N ALA A 125 -3.45 -26.49 25.77
CA ALA A 125 -2.47 -27.56 25.93
C ALA A 125 -1.16 -27.32 25.15
N LYS A 126 -1.18 -26.47 24.11
CA LYS A 126 0.05 -26.00 23.42
C LYS A 126 0.79 -24.89 24.17
N GLY A 127 0.17 -24.34 25.22
CA GLY A 127 0.72 -23.24 26.03
C GLY A 127 0.47 -21.85 25.44
N ALA A 128 -0.29 -21.73 24.35
CA ALA A 128 -0.61 -20.44 23.74
C ALA A 128 -1.49 -19.60 24.68
N PHE A 129 -1.27 -18.28 24.68
CA PHE A 129 -2.12 -17.35 25.41
C PHE A 129 -3.37 -17.02 24.60
N LEU A 130 -4.53 -17.22 25.20
CA LEU A 130 -5.82 -17.24 24.50
C LEU A 130 -6.59 -15.95 24.74
N ILE A 131 -7.00 -15.30 23.65
CA ILE A 131 -7.77 -14.06 23.70
C ILE A 131 -9.07 -14.25 22.95
N CYS A 132 -10.23 -13.97 23.55
CA CYS A 132 -11.51 -13.94 22.84
C CYS A 132 -11.97 -12.52 22.53
N VAL A 133 -12.49 -12.31 21.33
CA VAL A 133 -13.12 -11.06 20.89
C VAL A 133 -14.60 -11.36 20.62
N THR A 134 -15.47 -10.84 21.48
CA THR A 134 -16.90 -11.19 21.52
C THR A 134 -17.83 -9.98 21.55
N SER A 135 -19.11 -10.14 21.21
CA SER A 135 -20.10 -9.04 21.23
C SER A 135 -21.33 -9.31 22.08
N VAL A 136 -21.47 -10.53 22.61
CA VAL A 136 -22.58 -10.95 23.48
C VAL A 136 -22.02 -11.24 24.86
N GLU A 137 -22.62 -10.69 25.91
CA GLU A 137 -22.20 -10.96 27.30
C GLU A 137 -22.62 -12.37 27.77
N GLY A 138 -21.99 -12.88 28.83
CA GLY A 138 -22.36 -14.17 29.42
C GLY A 138 -22.09 -15.39 28.54
N ASN A 139 -21.12 -15.30 27.63
CA ASN A 139 -20.77 -16.37 26.69
C ASN A 139 -19.68 -17.32 27.22
N CYS A 140 -19.58 -18.51 26.60
CA CYS A 140 -18.65 -19.56 27.02
C CYS A 140 -17.17 -19.16 26.88
N LEU A 141 -16.79 -18.50 25.77
CA LEU A 141 -15.37 -18.17 25.51
C LEU A 141 -14.76 -17.27 26.58
N VAL A 142 -15.53 -16.36 27.19
CA VAL A 142 -15.05 -15.47 28.27
C VAL A 142 -14.49 -16.25 29.45
N GLY A 143 -15.11 -17.37 29.81
CA GLY A 143 -14.64 -18.22 30.91
C GLY A 143 -13.51 -19.18 30.53
N LEU A 144 -13.21 -19.32 29.23
CA LEU A 144 -12.24 -20.28 28.70
C LEU A 144 -10.92 -19.63 28.27
N CYS A 145 -10.93 -18.33 27.99
CA CYS A 145 -9.77 -17.57 27.51
C CYS A 145 -9.09 -16.78 28.64
N ASP A 146 -7.82 -16.39 28.42
CA ASP A 146 -7.02 -15.64 29.40
C ASP A 146 -7.33 -14.14 29.39
N LEU A 147 -7.77 -13.63 28.23
CA LEU A 147 -8.23 -12.25 28.04
C LEU A 147 -9.51 -12.22 27.21
N ASN A 148 -10.43 -11.32 27.55
CA ASN A 148 -11.61 -11.01 26.75
C ASN A 148 -11.60 -9.55 26.29
N VAL A 149 -11.98 -9.34 25.04
CA VAL A 149 -12.36 -8.04 24.49
C VAL A 149 -13.83 -8.11 24.10
N HIS A 150 -14.65 -7.37 24.84
CA HIS A 150 -16.04 -7.17 24.48
C HIS A 150 -16.17 -6.00 23.49
N LEU A 151 -16.78 -6.26 22.33
CA LEU A 151 -17.10 -5.28 21.30
C LEU A 151 -18.62 -5.01 21.32
N PRO A 152 -19.07 -3.90 21.92
CA PRO A 152 -20.49 -3.61 22.08
C PRO A 152 -21.24 -3.58 20.75
N LEU A 153 -22.33 -4.33 20.68
CA LEU A 153 -23.19 -4.45 19.51
C LEU A 153 -24.64 -4.19 19.94
N GLU A 154 -25.23 -3.10 19.44
CA GLU A 154 -26.65 -2.83 19.67
C GLU A 154 -27.54 -3.82 18.90
N ARG A 155 -27.29 -3.97 17.59
CA ARG A 155 -28.03 -4.85 16.68
C ARG A 155 -27.31 -4.97 15.33
N GLU A 156 -27.58 -6.03 14.57
CA GLU A 156 -27.27 -6.09 13.14
C GLU A 156 -28.18 -5.16 12.32
N LEU A 157 -27.66 -4.62 11.23
CA LEU A 157 -28.45 -3.90 10.23
C LEU A 157 -29.46 -4.82 9.52
N CYS A 158 -29.18 -6.12 9.51
CA CYS A 158 -30.09 -7.13 8.98
C CYS A 158 -31.47 -6.98 9.64
N PRO A 159 -32.58 -6.88 8.88
CA PRO A 159 -33.92 -6.75 9.45
C PRO A 159 -34.28 -7.88 10.43
N PHE A 160 -33.72 -9.08 10.21
CA PHE A 160 -33.93 -10.26 11.06
C PHE A 160 -32.92 -10.40 12.20
N ASP A 161 -31.92 -9.51 12.26
CA ASP A 161 -30.82 -9.59 13.23
C ASP A 161 -29.94 -10.86 13.13
N LEU A 162 -30.05 -11.58 12.01
CA LEU A 162 -29.38 -12.86 11.80
C LEU A 162 -28.06 -12.72 11.03
N ALA A 163 -28.08 -11.96 9.93
CA ALA A 163 -26.91 -11.84 9.06
C ALA A 163 -25.86 -10.93 9.70
N PRO A 164 -24.60 -11.38 9.87
CA PRO A 164 -23.52 -10.53 10.36
C PRO A 164 -23.23 -9.42 9.34
N VAL A 165 -23.49 -8.18 9.76
CA VAL A 165 -23.24 -6.98 8.96
C VAL A 165 -22.57 -5.93 9.85
N THR A 166 -23.25 -5.55 10.93
CA THR A 166 -22.76 -4.57 11.90
C THR A 166 -21.66 -5.17 12.74
N SER A 167 -21.84 -6.39 13.25
CA SER A 167 -20.85 -7.07 14.08
C SER A 167 -19.51 -7.23 13.36
N THR A 168 -19.53 -7.64 12.09
CA THR A 168 -18.32 -7.78 11.27
C THR A 168 -17.68 -6.45 10.94
N ALA A 169 -18.46 -5.39 10.74
CA ALA A 169 -17.93 -4.04 10.55
C ALA A 169 -17.23 -3.53 11.82
N ILE A 170 -17.81 -3.77 12.99
CA ILE A 170 -17.22 -3.46 14.29
C ILE A 170 -15.90 -4.22 14.49
N GLN A 171 -15.90 -5.54 14.26
CA GLN A 171 -14.69 -6.36 14.35
C GLN A 171 -13.57 -5.85 13.42
N MET A 172 -13.93 -5.48 12.19
CA MET A 172 -12.98 -4.94 11.21
C MET A 172 -12.39 -3.59 11.67
N VAL A 173 -13.25 -2.66 12.09
CA VAL A 173 -12.84 -1.33 12.57
C VAL A 173 -11.95 -1.45 13.80
N PHE A 174 -12.31 -2.31 14.75
CA PHE A 174 -11.50 -2.57 15.94
C PHE A 174 -10.13 -3.11 15.57
N GLY A 175 -10.08 -4.19 14.77
CA GLY A 175 -8.83 -4.82 14.36
C GLY A 175 -7.91 -3.91 13.56
N ASP A 176 -8.45 -3.14 12.62
CA ASP A 176 -7.68 -2.19 11.82
C ASP A 176 -7.14 -1.04 12.67
N THR A 177 -7.94 -0.52 13.61
CA THR A 177 -7.48 0.53 14.53
C THR A 177 -6.32 0.04 15.41
N VAL A 178 -6.42 -1.19 15.93
CA VAL A 178 -5.34 -1.83 16.69
C VAL A 178 -4.09 -2.03 15.83
N ALA A 179 -4.24 -2.46 14.57
CA ALA A 179 -3.11 -2.60 13.65
C ALA A 179 -2.35 -1.27 13.44
N ILE A 180 -3.07 -0.15 13.31
CA ILE A 180 -2.45 1.18 13.19
C ILE A 180 -1.77 1.60 14.50
N ALA A 181 -2.34 1.27 15.66
CA ALA A 181 -1.69 1.50 16.95
C ALA A 181 -0.37 0.72 17.06
N LEU A 182 -0.37 -0.56 16.66
CA LEU A 182 0.84 -1.40 16.63
C LEU A 182 1.90 -0.88 15.65
N MET A 183 1.48 -0.41 14.47
CA MET A 183 2.38 0.23 13.49
C MET A 183 3.08 1.44 14.09
N SER A 184 2.33 2.27 14.83
CA SER A 184 2.85 3.47 15.49
C SER A 184 3.81 3.10 16.63
N ALA A 185 3.43 2.14 17.47
CA ALA A 185 4.26 1.68 18.59
C ALA A 185 5.59 1.05 18.15
N ARG A 186 5.60 0.38 16.98
CA ARG A 186 6.82 -0.22 16.39
C ARG A 186 7.65 0.75 15.55
N ASN A 187 7.27 2.02 15.43
CA ASN A 187 7.94 3.02 14.60
C ASN A 187 8.21 2.51 13.16
N LEU A 188 7.22 1.84 12.56
CA LEU A 188 7.39 1.25 11.23
C LEU A 188 7.67 2.34 10.19
N SER A 189 8.87 2.30 9.59
CA SER A 189 9.23 3.27 8.57
C SER A 189 8.55 2.97 7.23
N LYS A 190 8.33 4.00 6.41
CA LYS A 190 7.82 3.83 5.04
C LYS A 190 8.67 2.86 4.23
N HIS A 191 10.00 2.87 4.43
CA HIS A 191 10.92 1.99 3.73
C HIS A 191 10.75 0.52 4.16
N ALA A 192 10.63 0.25 5.47
CA ALA A 192 10.35 -1.09 5.97
C ALA A 192 8.98 -1.60 5.49
N TYR A 193 7.98 -0.73 5.43
CA TYR A 193 6.68 -1.08 4.84
C TYR A 193 6.78 -1.40 3.34
N ALA A 194 7.55 -0.62 2.58
CA ALA A 194 7.78 -0.87 1.15
C ALA A 194 8.51 -2.20 0.88
N ALA A 195 9.45 -2.59 1.76
CA ALA A 195 10.15 -3.86 1.65
C ALA A 195 9.20 -5.06 1.70
N ASN A 196 8.06 -4.94 2.41
CA ASN A 196 7.01 -5.96 2.44
C ASN A 196 6.10 -5.93 1.19
N HIS A 197 6.28 -4.97 0.27
CA HIS A 197 5.47 -4.78 -0.93
C HIS A 197 6.33 -4.62 -2.21
N PRO A 198 7.28 -5.53 -2.49
CA PRO A 198 8.35 -5.31 -3.46
C PRO A 198 7.85 -5.13 -4.90
N ALA A 199 6.78 -5.82 -5.29
CA ALA A 199 6.20 -5.73 -6.64
C ALA A 199 5.14 -4.63 -6.79
N GLY A 200 4.63 -4.10 -5.66
CA GLY A 200 3.57 -3.10 -5.65
C GLY A 200 4.10 -1.70 -5.93
N ARG A 201 3.20 -0.79 -6.35
CA ARG A 201 3.54 0.63 -6.58
C ARG A 201 4.27 1.24 -5.39
N ILE A 202 3.90 0.88 -4.16
CA ILE A 202 4.53 1.33 -2.91
C ILE A 202 6.00 0.91 -2.83
N GLY A 203 6.32 -0.35 -3.09
CA GLY A 203 7.71 -0.84 -3.09
C GLY A 203 8.52 -0.20 -4.21
N LYS A 204 7.98 -0.15 -5.43
CA LYS A 204 8.66 0.47 -6.58
C LYS A 204 9.02 1.94 -6.34
N THR A 205 8.11 2.73 -5.77
CA THR A 205 8.34 4.14 -5.44
C THR A 205 9.44 4.36 -4.39
N LEU A 206 9.66 3.40 -3.50
CA LEU A 206 10.53 3.55 -2.32
C LEU A 206 11.83 2.73 -2.37
N ILE A 207 12.06 1.97 -3.44
CA ILE A 207 13.25 1.10 -3.58
C ILE A 207 14.20 1.63 -4.66
N PHE A 208 13.70 2.09 -5.81
CA PHE A 208 14.58 2.43 -6.94
C PHE A 208 15.29 3.77 -6.75
N LYS A 209 16.61 3.77 -6.92
CA LYS A 209 17.41 4.98 -7.10
C LYS A 209 17.49 5.36 -8.57
N VAL A 210 17.82 6.61 -8.85
CA VAL A 210 18.07 7.14 -10.19
C VAL A 210 19.06 6.26 -10.97
N LYS A 211 20.15 5.83 -10.34
CA LYS A 211 21.16 4.98 -10.98
C LYS A 211 20.66 3.61 -11.42
N ASP A 212 19.54 3.13 -10.87
CA ASP A 212 18.94 1.84 -11.19
C ASP A 212 18.02 1.93 -12.42
N VAL A 213 17.58 3.13 -12.79
CA VAL A 213 16.59 3.38 -13.85
C VAL A 213 17.09 4.29 -14.98
N MET A 214 18.27 4.90 -14.82
CA MET A 214 18.85 5.79 -15.83
C MET A 214 19.47 5.03 -17.01
N LYS A 215 19.39 5.64 -18.21
CA LYS A 215 20.21 5.25 -19.36
C LYS A 215 21.66 5.69 -19.16
N LYS A 216 22.63 4.94 -19.70
CA LYS A 216 24.08 5.14 -19.50
C LYS A 216 24.86 4.86 -20.79
N GLY A 217 26.13 5.28 -20.82
CA GLY A 217 27.05 4.93 -21.91
C GLY A 217 26.56 5.40 -23.28
N ASP A 218 26.53 4.49 -24.25
CA ASP A 218 26.17 4.77 -25.65
C ASP A 218 24.68 5.08 -25.85
N GLU A 219 23.86 4.98 -24.80
CA GLU A 219 22.47 5.42 -24.81
C GLU A 219 22.31 6.92 -24.52
N LEU A 220 23.40 7.61 -24.16
CA LEU A 220 23.38 9.04 -23.85
C LEU A 220 23.47 9.86 -25.15
N PRO A 221 22.49 10.74 -25.44
CA PRO A 221 22.54 11.62 -26.59
C PRO A 221 23.46 12.81 -26.29
N ALA A 222 24.76 12.59 -26.21
CA ALA A 222 25.74 13.61 -25.84
C ALA A 222 26.42 14.23 -27.06
N CYS A 223 26.67 15.54 -27.02
CA CYS A 223 27.39 16.27 -28.07
C CYS A 223 28.31 17.34 -27.49
N LYS A 224 29.18 17.91 -28.32
CA LYS A 224 30.08 19.01 -27.96
C LYS A 224 29.44 20.36 -28.25
N GLU A 225 29.88 21.38 -27.52
CA GLU A 225 29.40 22.75 -27.67
C GLU A 225 29.59 23.29 -29.09
N GLY A 226 30.71 22.94 -29.74
CA GLY A 226 31.06 23.36 -31.10
C GLY A 226 30.43 22.53 -32.22
N ASP A 227 29.69 21.46 -31.91
CA ASP A 227 29.05 20.63 -32.93
C ASP A 227 27.95 21.44 -33.63
N LEU A 228 27.85 21.29 -34.95
CA LEU A 228 26.77 21.89 -35.72
C LEU A 228 25.46 21.15 -35.45
N ILE A 229 24.37 21.91 -35.32
CA ILE A 229 23.06 21.32 -35.04
C ILE A 229 22.63 20.31 -36.09
N MET A 230 22.96 20.55 -37.36
CA MET A 230 22.57 19.70 -38.48
C MET A 230 23.13 18.29 -38.36
N ASP A 231 24.34 18.16 -37.81
CA ASP A 231 25.00 16.88 -37.61
C ASP A 231 24.40 16.12 -36.41
N GLN A 232 23.70 16.83 -35.53
CA GLN A 232 23.16 16.30 -34.27
C GLN A 232 21.64 16.04 -34.30
N LEU A 233 20.95 16.37 -35.41
CA LEU A 233 19.49 16.16 -35.53
C LEU A 233 19.08 14.69 -35.40
N VAL A 234 19.90 13.77 -35.91
CA VAL A 234 19.64 12.34 -35.77
C VAL A 234 19.80 11.93 -34.31
N GLU A 235 20.85 12.39 -33.63
CA GLU A 235 21.14 12.04 -32.23
C GLU A 235 20.07 12.58 -31.27
N LEU A 236 19.49 13.75 -31.57
CA LEU A 236 18.38 14.35 -30.83
C LEU A 236 17.17 13.40 -30.67
N THR A 237 16.95 12.53 -31.66
CA THR A 237 15.79 11.64 -31.75
C THR A 237 16.12 10.16 -31.59
N SER A 238 17.32 9.71 -32.00
CA SER A 238 17.71 8.30 -32.13
C SER A 238 17.68 7.53 -30.80
N LYS A 239 17.97 8.20 -29.69
CA LYS A 239 18.02 7.58 -28.34
C LYS A 239 16.69 7.61 -27.60
N GLY A 240 15.63 8.17 -28.20
CA GLY A 240 14.29 8.27 -27.58
C GLY A 240 14.27 9.15 -26.33
N CYS A 241 15.18 10.12 -26.23
CA CYS A 241 15.30 11.06 -25.11
C CYS A 241 14.77 12.46 -25.46
N GLY A 242 14.63 12.80 -26.76
CA GLY A 242 14.12 14.09 -27.23
C GLY A 242 15.02 15.27 -26.85
N CYS A 243 16.30 15.01 -26.60
CA CYS A 243 17.27 16.01 -26.16
C CYS A 243 18.70 15.62 -26.51
N LEU A 244 19.58 16.62 -26.50
CA LEU A 244 21.03 16.50 -26.50
C LEU A 244 21.58 17.00 -25.18
N LEU A 245 22.61 16.32 -24.67
CA LEU A 245 23.36 16.64 -23.47
C LEU A 245 24.69 17.25 -23.90
N VAL A 246 24.83 18.57 -23.74
CA VAL A 246 26.03 19.29 -24.20
C VAL A 246 27.11 19.14 -23.13
N ILE A 247 28.26 18.59 -23.51
CA ILE A 247 29.35 18.29 -22.59
C ILE A 247 30.68 18.89 -23.05
N ASP A 248 31.57 19.13 -22.10
CA ASP A 248 32.96 19.51 -22.39
C ASP A 248 33.86 18.30 -22.69
N ASP A 249 35.16 18.54 -22.84
CA ASP A 249 36.19 17.51 -23.09
C ASP A 249 36.43 16.54 -21.94
N THR A 250 36.02 16.92 -20.74
CA THR A 250 36.08 16.12 -19.52
C THR A 250 34.74 15.50 -19.12
N ARG A 251 33.71 15.62 -19.99
CA ARG A 251 32.33 15.14 -19.79
C ARG A 251 31.52 15.89 -18.71
N HIS A 252 31.92 17.10 -18.30
CA HIS A 252 31.04 17.94 -17.48
C HIS A 252 29.86 18.44 -18.31
N LEU A 253 28.69 18.46 -17.69
CA LEU A 253 27.47 18.95 -18.34
C LEU A 253 27.49 20.48 -18.47
N LEU A 254 27.50 20.98 -19.69
CA LEU A 254 27.44 22.41 -20.02
C LEU A 254 26.00 22.89 -20.23
N GLY A 255 25.11 22.01 -20.70
CA GLY A 255 23.73 22.37 -20.98
C GLY A 255 22.93 21.26 -21.64
N THR A 256 21.68 21.57 -22.00
CA THR A 256 20.80 20.66 -22.73
C THR A 256 20.12 21.36 -23.88
N PHE A 257 19.88 20.65 -24.97
CA PHE A 257 19.13 21.16 -26.12
C PHE A 257 17.99 20.20 -26.45
N THR A 258 16.79 20.71 -26.75
CA THR A 258 15.58 19.91 -26.94
C THR A 258 14.86 20.25 -28.25
N ASP A 259 13.90 19.42 -28.67
CA ASP A 259 13.00 19.75 -29.78
C ASP A 259 12.26 21.09 -29.58
N GLY A 260 11.99 21.45 -28.32
CA GLY A 260 11.40 22.73 -27.96
C GLY A 260 12.33 23.91 -28.25
N ASP A 261 13.62 23.74 -28.00
CA ASP A 261 14.65 24.73 -28.32
C ASP A 261 14.84 24.83 -29.83
N LEU A 262 14.94 23.70 -30.54
CA LEU A 262 15.01 23.64 -31.99
C LEU A 262 13.86 24.43 -32.64
N ARG A 263 12.62 24.16 -32.22
CA ARG A 263 11.43 24.85 -32.74
C ARG A 263 11.47 26.36 -32.46
N ARG A 264 11.92 26.77 -31.26
CA ARG A 264 12.04 28.19 -30.90
C ARG A 264 13.10 28.89 -31.75
N THR A 265 14.27 28.29 -31.91
CA THR A 265 15.36 28.87 -32.69
C THR A 265 15.05 28.91 -34.18
N LEU A 266 14.40 27.88 -34.74
CA LEU A 266 13.93 27.88 -36.14
C LEU A 266 13.04 29.09 -36.43
N LYS A 267 12.11 29.40 -35.51
CA LYS A 267 11.21 30.55 -35.65
C LYS A 267 11.94 31.89 -35.57
N ALA A 268 13.01 31.98 -34.78
CA ALA A 268 13.76 33.22 -34.57
C ALA A 268 14.80 33.49 -35.66
N SER A 269 15.48 32.44 -36.13
CA SER A 269 16.69 32.56 -36.98
C SER A 269 16.47 32.13 -38.43
N GLY A 270 15.35 31.47 -38.76
CA GLY A 270 15.08 30.99 -40.12
C GLY A 270 16.20 30.10 -40.65
N GLU A 271 16.64 30.36 -41.89
CA GLU A 271 17.75 29.63 -42.54
C GLU A 271 19.11 29.83 -41.85
N GLY A 272 19.26 30.85 -40.99
CA GLY A 272 20.50 31.08 -40.24
C GLY A 272 20.84 29.95 -39.26
N ILE A 273 19.85 29.15 -38.86
CA ILE A 273 20.02 28.04 -37.92
C ILE A 273 21.04 26.99 -38.41
N PHE A 274 21.17 26.82 -39.74
CA PHE A 274 22.05 25.83 -40.34
C PHE A 274 23.54 26.09 -40.05
N LYS A 275 23.88 27.29 -39.58
CA LYS A 275 25.25 27.69 -39.23
C LYS A 275 25.48 27.75 -37.73
N LEU A 276 24.46 27.51 -36.92
CA LEU A 276 24.56 27.58 -35.46
C LEU A 276 25.09 26.28 -34.88
N THR A 277 25.89 26.42 -33.84
CA THR A 277 26.36 25.34 -33.00
C THR A 277 25.31 24.99 -31.93
N VAL A 278 25.38 23.77 -31.38
CA VAL A 278 24.49 23.38 -30.27
C VAL A 278 24.72 24.28 -29.05
N GLY A 279 25.96 24.70 -28.80
CA GLY A 279 26.33 25.58 -27.70
C GLY A 279 25.64 26.94 -27.69
N GLU A 280 25.45 27.53 -28.87
CA GLU A 280 24.77 28.82 -29.04
C GLU A 280 23.28 28.76 -28.72
N MET A 281 22.69 27.56 -28.75
CA MET A 281 21.23 27.37 -28.62
C MET A 281 20.82 26.60 -27.37
N CYS A 282 21.77 26.00 -26.66
CA CYS A 282 21.48 25.15 -25.51
C CYS A 282 21.00 25.95 -24.29
N ASN A 283 20.17 25.31 -23.47
CA ASN A 283 19.91 25.79 -22.12
C ASN A 283 21.10 25.45 -21.22
N ARG A 284 21.82 26.48 -20.76
CA ARG A 284 22.99 26.32 -19.87
C ARG A 284 22.67 26.00 -18.41
N ASN A 285 21.40 26.11 -18.01
CA ASN A 285 20.96 25.79 -16.64
C ASN A 285 19.90 24.67 -16.66
N PRO A 286 20.26 23.44 -17.10
CA PRO A 286 19.34 22.33 -17.07
C PRO A 286 19.08 21.87 -15.62
N ARG A 287 17.90 21.30 -15.38
CA ARG A 287 17.65 20.60 -14.12
C ARG A 287 18.36 19.26 -14.16
N THR A 288 19.19 19.00 -13.16
CA THR A 288 19.94 17.74 -13.03
C THR A 288 19.52 16.97 -11.79
N ILE A 289 19.98 15.72 -11.66
CA ILE A 289 19.77 14.92 -10.44
C ILE A 289 20.99 14.04 -10.13
N ASN A 290 21.17 13.71 -8.85
CA ASN A 290 22.24 12.83 -8.39
C ASN A 290 21.85 11.35 -8.58
N PRO A 291 22.79 10.44 -8.92
CA PRO A 291 22.53 9.01 -9.11
C PRO A 291 21.95 8.29 -7.88
N ASP A 292 22.24 8.77 -6.67
CA ASP A 292 21.78 8.15 -5.43
C ASP A 292 20.42 8.67 -4.93
N ALA A 293 19.86 9.68 -5.60
CA ALA A 293 18.50 10.16 -5.34
C ALA A 293 17.46 9.08 -5.66
N MET A 294 16.28 9.18 -5.04
CA MET A 294 15.20 8.23 -5.31
C MET A 294 14.57 8.51 -6.68
N ALA A 295 14.14 7.48 -7.39
CA ALA A 295 13.49 7.64 -8.69
C ALA A 295 12.19 8.47 -8.61
N VAL A 296 11.49 8.44 -7.47
CA VAL A 296 10.34 9.32 -7.21
C VAL A 296 10.73 10.79 -7.07
N GLU A 297 11.89 11.08 -6.48
CA GLU A 297 12.42 12.45 -6.39
C GLU A 297 12.77 12.98 -7.78
N ALA A 298 13.24 12.11 -8.69
CA ALA A 298 13.45 12.45 -10.09
C ALA A 298 12.14 12.89 -10.76
N MET A 299 11.05 12.14 -10.57
CA MET A 299 9.73 12.49 -11.13
C MET A 299 9.21 13.82 -10.57
N GLN A 300 9.30 14.02 -9.25
CA GLN A 300 8.91 15.28 -8.61
C GLN A 300 9.73 16.46 -9.13
N ARG A 301 11.05 16.28 -9.32
CA ARG A 301 11.95 17.31 -9.84
C ARG A 301 11.67 17.62 -11.32
N MET A 302 11.21 16.65 -12.09
CA MET A 302 10.72 16.85 -13.46
C MET A 302 9.47 17.73 -13.49
N GLU A 303 8.51 17.49 -12.60
CA GLU A 303 7.22 18.20 -12.54
C GLU A 303 7.30 19.58 -11.84
N SER A 304 8.37 19.83 -11.09
CA SER A 304 8.51 21.04 -10.27
C SER A 304 8.43 22.35 -11.10
N PRO A 305 8.02 23.48 -10.51
CA PRO A 305 8.07 24.80 -11.15
C PRO A 305 9.50 25.22 -11.56
N PRO A 306 9.70 26.12 -12.54
CA PRO A 306 8.68 26.90 -13.26
C PRO A 306 7.96 26.17 -14.40
N SER A 307 8.55 25.14 -15.00
CA SER A 307 7.91 24.34 -16.05
C SER A 307 8.32 22.87 -15.99
N PRO A 308 7.43 21.93 -16.33
CA PRO A 308 7.77 20.52 -16.33
C PRO A 308 8.82 20.21 -17.41
N VAL A 309 9.71 19.27 -17.10
CA VAL A 309 10.70 18.71 -18.05
C VAL A 309 10.45 17.22 -18.24
N GLN A 310 10.78 16.69 -19.41
CA GLN A 310 10.55 15.27 -19.74
C GLN A 310 11.74 14.36 -19.41
N PHE A 311 12.85 14.95 -18.98
CA PHE A 311 14.07 14.25 -18.63
C PHE A 311 14.90 15.05 -17.62
N LEU A 312 15.85 14.36 -16.98
CA LEU A 312 16.86 14.92 -16.10
C LEU A 312 18.22 14.29 -16.46
N PRO A 313 19.23 15.10 -16.81
CA PRO A 313 20.61 14.63 -16.83
C PRO A 313 21.03 14.21 -15.42
N VAL A 314 21.71 13.08 -15.33
CA VAL A 314 22.24 12.54 -14.09
C VAL A 314 23.72 12.88 -14.02
N ILE A 315 24.09 13.64 -12.98
CA ILE A 315 25.47 14.07 -12.74
C ILE A 315 25.96 13.53 -11.40
N ASP A 316 27.25 13.21 -11.31
CA ASP A 316 27.88 12.90 -10.03
C ASP A 316 28.22 14.18 -9.23
N TYR A 317 28.98 14.01 -8.13
CA TYR A 317 29.37 15.12 -7.26
C TYR A 317 30.37 16.09 -7.89
N ASP A 318 31.12 15.65 -8.91
CA ASP A 318 32.09 16.47 -9.63
C ASP A 318 31.43 17.19 -10.83
N GLY A 319 30.16 16.90 -11.12
CA GLY A 319 29.41 17.50 -12.22
C GLY A 319 29.58 16.76 -13.56
N VAL A 320 30.16 15.55 -13.52
CA VAL A 320 30.35 14.71 -14.69
C VAL A 320 29.03 14.06 -15.06
N LEU A 321 28.70 14.07 -16.36
CA LEU A 321 27.50 13.42 -16.88
C LEU A 321 27.67 11.90 -16.92
N ILE A 322 26.89 11.21 -16.11
CA ILE A 322 26.93 9.75 -15.96
C ILE A 322 25.65 9.04 -16.43
N GLY A 323 24.57 9.79 -16.67
CA GLY A 323 23.31 9.20 -17.10
C GLY A 323 22.24 10.19 -17.54
N ILE A 324 21.09 9.66 -17.95
CA ILE A 324 19.85 10.42 -18.16
C ILE A 324 18.66 9.60 -17.70
N VAL A 325 17.73 10.24 -17.01
CA VAL A 325 16.42 9.67 -16.68
C VAL A 325 15.36 10.40 -17.49
N THR A 326 14.43 9.66 -18.09
CA THR A 326 13.28 10.22 -18.81
C THR A 326 11.99 9.89 -18.08
N LEU A 327 10.97 10.74 -18.23
CA LEU A 327 9.65 10.50 -17.65
C LEU A 327 9.08 9.17 -18.14
N HIS A 328 9.20 8.88 -19.44
CA HIS A 328 8.81 7.59 -20.01
C HIS A 328 9.56 6.41 -19.36
N GLY A 329 10.87 6.56 -19.10
CA GLY A 329 11.67 5.55 -18.41
C GLY A 329 11.14 5.27 -17.00
N LEU A 330 10.84 6.33 -16.24
CA LEU A 330 10.24 6.22 -14.90
C LEU A 330 8.85 5.55 -14.93
N VAL A 331 7.99 5.93 -15.86
CA VAL A 331 6.65 5.32 -16.02
C VAL A 331 6.76 3.85 -16.40
N SER A 332 7.70 3.50 -17.29
CA SER A 332 7.88 2.12 -17.75
C SER A 332 8.31 1.15 -16.63
N VAL A 333 9.01 1.64 -15.60
CA VAL A 333 9.38 0.84 -14.42
C VAL A 333 8.28 0.79 -13.36
N GLY A 334 7.18 1.54 -13.56
CA GLY A 334 5.98 1.51 -12.72
C GLY A 334 5.95 2.57 -11.62
N LEU A 335 6.54 3.75 -11.90
CA LEU A 335 6.37 4.97 -11.10
C LEU A 335 5.20 5.81 -11.62
#